data_AF-B0JW60-F1
#
_entry.id   AF-B0JW60-F1
#
_cell.length_a   1.000
_cell.length_b   1.000
_cell.length_c   1.000
_cell.angle_alpha   90.00
_cell.angle_beta   90.00
_cell.angle_gamma   90.00
#
_symmetry.space_group_name_H-M   'P 1'
#
loop_
_entity.id
_entity.type
_entity.pdbx_description
1 polymer ?
#
loop_
_entity_poly.entity_id
_entity_poly.type
_entity_poly.pdbx_seq_one_letter_code
_entity_poly.pdbx_strand_id
1 'polypeptide(L)'
;MPKSLRFRQLTKELNRLKKQFLPRKFSEINDYSERQLALTFAYRVFAHAEIESYLEDRVWDTVQTAKNIWDNQGKAGRVLLCVIAFSGQEMENPPDTITPLKGNKNVSLDKLKITKKIDIAIRCFKSVIDQNHGIKETNLLKLLLPIGIDSDELDQVWLLNMDTFGE
;
A
#
# COMPACT_ATOMS: atom_id res chain seq x y z
N MET A 1 13.24 17.34 10.96
CA MET A 1 13.48 16.17 10.06
C MET A 1 13.05 16.51 8.65
N PRO A 2 13.81 16.13 7.61
CA PRO A 2 13.42 16.36 6.22
C PRO A 2 12.18 15.53 5.87
N LYS A 3 11.14 16.18 5.34
CA LYS A 3 9.90 15.53 4.90
C LYS A 3 10.07 14.99 3.47
N SER A 4 9.59 13.77 3.20
CA SER A 4 9.62 13.18 1.86
C SER A 4 8.87 14.07 0.85
N LEU A 5 9.24 13.97 -0.44
CA LEU A 5 8.56 14.72 -1.50
C LEU A 5 7.06 14.40 -1.53
N ARG A 6 6.71 13.11 -1.46
CA ARG A 6 5.33 12.62 -1.41
C ARG A 6 4.56 13.19 -0.21
N PHE A 7 5.16 13.25 0.97
CA PHE A 7 4.49 13.82 2.15
C PHE A 7 4.24 15.32 2.01
N ARG A 8 5.17 16.05 1.37
CA ARG A 8 4.98 17.47 1.05
C ARG A 8 3.85 17.67 0.04
N GLN A 9 3.70 16.78 -0.95
CA GLN A 9 2.60 16.79 -1.90
C GLN A 9 1.26 16.53 -1.22
N LEU A 10 1.13 15.46 -0.44
CA LEU A 10 -0.05 15.17 0.39
C LEU A 10 -0.47 16.39 1.22
N THR A 11 0.49 16.99 1.94
CA THR A 11 0.21 18.17 2.78
C THR A 11 -0.28 19.35 1.94
N LYS A 12 0.30 19.57 0.76
CA LYS A 12 -0.09 20.66 -0.15
C LYS A 12 -1.51 20.44 -0.67
N GLU A 13 -1.83 19.22 -1.11
CA GLU A 13 -3.14 18.89 -1.68
C GLU A 13 -4.24 18.91 -0.62
N LEU A 14 -4.02 18.35 0.58
CA LEU A 14 -4.97 18.47 1.69
C LEU A 14 -5.24 19.95 2.04
N ASN A 15 -4.22 20.80 2.06
CA ASN A 15 -4.39 22.22 2.31
C ASN A 15 -5.15 22.94 1.17
N ARG A 16 -4.93 22.53 -0.08
CA ARG A 16 -5.68 23.05 -1.23
C ARG A 16 -7.16 22.68 -1.13
N LEU A 17 -7.45 21.40 -0.88
CA LEU A 17 -8.80 20.88 -0.70
C LEU A 17 -9.50 21.58 0.47
N LYS A 18 -8.80 21.74 1.60
CA LYS A 18 -9.33 22.43 2.77
C LYS A 18 -9.76 23.86 2.44
N LYS A 19 -8.94 24.61 1.72
CA LYS A 19 -9.25 25.99 1.31
C LYS A 19 -10.40 26.08 0.31
N GLN A 20 -10.60 25.04 -0.49
CA GLN A 20 -11.62 25.00 -1.54
C GLN A 20 -13.00 24.61 -1.00
N PHE A 21 -13.04 23.67 -0.06
CA PHE A 21 -14.29 23.01 0.36
C PHE A 21 -14.73 23.38 1.78
N LEU A 22 -13.82 23.70 2.70
CA LEU A 22 -14.20 24.06 4.07
C LEU A 22 -14.44 25.57 4.23
N PRO A 23 -15.35 25.98 5.12
CA PRO A 23 -15.58 27.38 5.40
C PRO A 23 -14.33 28.02 6.05
N ARG A 24 -14.11 29.30 5.79
CA ARG A 24 -12.99 30.06 6.40
C ARG A 24 -13.19 30.30 7.90
N LYS A 25 -14.44 30.39 8.33
CA LYS A 25 -14.85 30.53 9.73
C LYS A 25 -15.86 29.43 10.03
N PHE A 26 -15.59 28.66 11.08
CA PHE A 26 -16.52 27.65 11.57
C PHE A 26 -17.60 28.33 12.40
N SER A 27 -18.83 27.81 12.33
CA SER A 27 -19.95 28.32 13.09
C SER A 27 -19.84 27.84 14.54
N GLU A 28 -19.81 28.78 15.50
CA GLU A 28 -19.75 28.46 16.94
C GLU A 28 -21.05 27.82 17.45
N ILE A 29 -22.16 28.09 16.76
CA ILE A 29 -23.51 27.60 17.09
C ILE A 29 -23.94 26.41 16.21
N ASN A 30 -23.01 25.84 15.42
CA ASN A 30 -23.26 24.74 14.49
C ASN A 30 -24.32 25.04 13.40
N ASP A 31 -24.49 26.31 13.06
CA ASP A 31 -25.37 26.75 11.97
C ASP A 31 -24.61 26.71 10.63
N TYR A 32 -24.89 25.68 9.83
CA TYR A 32 -24.30 25.45 8.52
C TYR A 32 -25.40 25.22 7.48
N SER A 33 -25.28 25.90 6.34
CA SER A 33 -26.16 25.66 5.20
C SER A 33 -25.95 24.27 4.58
N GLU A 34 -26.97 23.73 3.93
CA GLU A 34 -26.88 22.45 3.20
C GLU A 34 -25.71 22.41 2.22
N ARG A 35 -25.44 23.54 1.55
CA ARG A 35 -24.28 23.66 0.65
C ARG A 35 -22.94 23.51 1.39
N GLN A 36 -22.80 24.10 2.58
CA GLN A 36 -21.58 23.96 3.38
C GLN A 36 -21.38 22.53 3.89
N LEU A 37 -22.47 21.86 4.28
CA LEU A 37 -22.44 20.45 4.63
C LEU A 37 -22.01 19.60 3.43
N ALA A 38 -22.63 19.79 2.26
CA ALA A 38 -22.27 19.08 1.04
C ALA A 38 -20.80 19.28 0.62
N LEU A 39 -20.28 20.51 0.71
CA LEU A 39 -18.87 20.79 0.44
C LEU A 39 -17.94 20.13 1.47
N THR A 40 -18.35 20.04 2.73
CA THR A 40 -17.59 19.35 3.79
C THR A 40 -17.53 17.84 3.53
N PHE A 41 -18.63 17.23 3.08
CA PHE A 41 -18.62 15.85 2.62
C PHE A 41 -17.67 15.65 1.43
N ALA A 42 -17.69 16.56 0.45
CA ALA A 42 -16.75 16.51 -0.67
C ALA A 42 -15.29 16.60 -0.20
N TYR A 43 -14.98 17.52 0.73
CA TYR A 43 -13.64 17.60 1.33
C TYR A 43 -13.20 16.27 1.93
N ARG A 44 -14.09 15.64 2.73
CA ARG A 44 -13.81 14.36 3.37
C ARG A 44 -13.46 13.29 2.34
N VAL A 45 -14.28 13.13 1.30
CA VAL A 45 -14.06 12.14 0.22
C VAL A 45 -12.74 12.40 -0.53
N PHE A 46 -12.43 13.64 -0.87
CA PHE A 46 -11.17 13.94 -1.56
C PHE A 46 -9.94 13.78 -0.65
N ALA A 47 -10.07 14.11 0.63
CA ALA A 47 -9.00 13.91 1.60
C ALA A 47 -8.70 12.40 1.80
N HIS A 48 -9.74 11.55 1.80
CA HIS A 48 -9.59 10.10 1.78
C HIS A 48 -8.76 9.62 0.61
N ALA A 49 -9.18 9.96 -0.60
CA ALA A 49 -8.50 9.54 -1.83
C ALA A 49 -7.02 9.99 -1.86
N GLU A 50 -6.73 11.19 -1.33
CA GLU A 50 -5.36 11.69 -1.26
C GLU A 50 -4.50 10.94 -0.22
N ILE A 51 -5.06 10.60 0.95
CA ILE A 51 -4.37 9.82 1.98
C ILE A 51 -4.11 8.38 1.48
N GLU A 52 -5.12 7.77 0.85
CA GLU A 52 -5.04 6.47 0.20
C GLU A 52 -3.91 6.44 -0.83
N SER A 53 -3.95 7.34 -1.82
CA SER A 53 -2.91 7.43 -2.85
C SER A 53 -1.53 7.59 -2.22
N TYR A 54 -1.39 8.46 -1.20
CA TYR A 54 -0.11 8.63 -0.51
C TYR A 54 0.39 7.32 0.10
N LEU A 55 -0.45 6.57 0.79
CA LEU A 55 -0.06 5.32 1.44
C LEU A 55 0.33 4.25 0.41
N GLU A 56 -0.47 4.08 -0.64
CA GLU A 56 -0.20 3.15 -1.74
C GLU A 56 1.14 3.44 -2.41
N ASP A 57 1.42 4.71 -2.69
CA ASP A 57 2.69 5.15 -3.27
C ASP A 57 3.87 4.86 -2.34
N ARG A 58 3.73 5.15 -1.04
CA ARG A 58 4.82 4.92 -0.08
C ARG A 58 5.12 3.44 0.11
N VAL A 59 4.10 2.61 0.13
CA VAL A 59 4.21 1.15 0.21
C VAL A 59 4.91 0.64 -1.05
N TRP A 60 4.45 1.08 -2.23
CA TRP A 60 5.03 0.67 -3.50
C TRP A 60 6.50 1.09 -3.66
N ASP A 61 6.84 2.34 -3.32
CA ASP A 61 8.23 2.83 -3.33
C ASP A 61 9.15 1.95 -2.46
N THR A 62 8.64 1.49 -1.32
CA THR A 62 9.38 0.66 -0.36
C THR A 62 9.67 -0.72 -0.95
N VAL A 63 8.69 -1.32 -1.63
CA VAL A 63 8.85 -2.60 -2.34
C VAL A 63 9.82 -2.46 -3.51
N GLN A 64 9.70 -1.39 -4.31
CA GLN A 64 10.62 -1.12 -5.42
C GLN A 64 12.06 -0.95 -4.94
N THR A 65 12.27 -0.25 -3.82
CA THR A 65 13.59 -0.10 -3.21
C THR A 65 14.16 -1.46 -2.81
N ALA A 66 13.37 -2.33 -2.18
CA ALA A 66 13.79 -3.67 -1.81
C ALA A 66 14.12 -4.54 -3.05
N LYS A 67 13.33 -4.43 -4.12
CA LYS A 67 13.59 -5.13 -5.38
C LYS A 67 14.87 -4.65 -6.05
N ASN A 68 15.11 -3.34 -6.08
CA ASN A 68 16.34 -2.77 -6.62
C ASN A 68 17.58 -3.23 -5.84
N ILE A 69 17.49 -3.39 -4.52
CA ILE A 69 18.58 -3.95 -3.72
C ILE A 69 18.84 -5.41 -4.10
N TRP A 70 17.78 -6.21 -4.27
CA TRP A 70 17.90 -7.59 -4.74
C TRP A 70 18.54 -7.67 -6.14
N ASP A 71 18.07 -6.88 -7.10
CA ASP A 71 18.56 -6.95 -8.48
C ASP A 71 20.03 -6.50 -8.61
N ASN A 72 20.45 -5.51 -7.83
CA ASN A 72 21.81 -4.97 -7.91
C ASN A 72 22.82 -5.70 -7.00
N GLN A 73 22.38 -6.24 -5.86
CA GLN A 73 23.29 -6.78 -4.83
C GLN A 73 23.02 -8.26 -4.49
N GLY A 74 21.92 -8.84 -4.96
CA GLY A 74 21.51 -10.20 -4.61
C GLY A 74 21.08 -10.38 -3.14
N LYS A 75 20.80 -9.27 -2.42
CA LYS A 75 20.47 -9.30 -0.99
C LYS A 75 18.97 -9.19 -0.76
N ALA A 76 18.41 -10.12 0.01
CA ALA A 76 17.02 -10.05 0.47
C ALA A 76 16.95 -9.34 1.83
N GLY A 77 16.34 -8.15 1.86
CA GLY A 77 16.05 -7.44 3.12
C GLY A 77 14.69 -7.83 3.72
N ARG A 78 14.40 -7.32 4.94
CA ARG A 78 13.14 -7.57 5.67
C ARG A 78 11.90 -7.39 4.80
N VAL A 79 11.80 -6.25 4.10
CA VAL A 79 10.66 -5.94 3.22
C VAL A 79 10.43 -7.03 2.18
N LEU A 80 11.48 -7.48 1.48
CA LEU A 80 11.33 -8.49 0.43
C LEU A 80 10.90 -9.84 1.00
N LEU A 81 11.45 -10.22 2.16
CA LEU A 81 11.05 -11.44 2.87
C LEU A 81 9.57 -11.39 3.28
N CYS A 82 9.11 -10.26 3.84
CA CYS A 82 7.72 -10.06 4.21
C CYS A 82 6.80 -10.12 2.98
N VAL A 83 7.14 -9.44 1.87
CA VAL A 83 6.33 -9.49 0.64
C VAL A 83 6.20 -10.92 0.13
N ILE A 84 7.28 -11.71 0.17
CA ILE A 84 7.24 -13.13 -0.21
C ILE A 84 6.36 -13.93 0.76
N ALA A 85 6.51 -13.74 2.07
CA ALA A 85 5.73 -14.44 3.09
C ALA A 85 4.22 -14.15 2.97
N PHE A 86 3.85 -12.89 2.68
CA PHE A 86 2.46 -12.45 2.50
C PHE A 86 1.94 -12.60 1.05
N SER A 87 2.75 -13.13 0.12
CA SER A 87 2.34 -13.28 -1.29
C SER A 87 1.30 -14.38 -1.53
N GLY A 88 1.04 -15.24 -0.53
CA GLY A 88 0.19 -16.42 -0.66
C GLY A 88 0.75 -17.50 -1.58
N GLN A 89 2.02 -17.38 -2.00
CA GLN A 89 2.69 -18.40 -2.80
C GLN A 89 3.08 -19.59 -1.91
N GLU A 90 2.61 -20.78 -2.26
CA GLU A 90 3.00 -22.00 -1.57
C GLU A 90 4.39 -22.47 -2.03
N MET A 91 5.13 -23.10 -1.10
CA MET A 91 6.40 -23.72 -1.42
C MET A 91 6.15 -25.02 -2.20
N GLU A 92 6.20 -24.92 -3.52
CA GLU A 92 6.24 -26.10 -4.40
C GLU A 92 7.48 -26.94 -4.10
N ASN A 93 7.34 -28.27 -4.16
CA ASN A 93 8.49 -29.16 -4.08
C ASN A 93 9.48 -28.82 -5.20
N PRO A 94 10.80 -28.75 -4.89
CA PRO A 94 11.79 -28.56 -5.93
C PRO A 94 11.72 -29.73 -6.93
N PRO A 95 11.99 -29.49 -8.22
CA PRO A 95 11.99 -30.57 -9.19
C PRO A 95 13.12 -31.56 -8.89
N ASP A 96 12.87 -32.86 -9.12
CA ASP A 96 13.88 -33.91 -8.97
C ASP A 96 15.05 -33.76 -9.96
N THR A 97 14.87 -33.02 -11.05
CA THR A 97 15.91 -32.79 -12.05
C THR A 97 15.72 -31.44 -12.74
N ILE A 98 16.83 -30.77 -13.07
CA ILE A 98 16.84 -29.49 -13.78
C ILE A 98 16.40 -29.64 -15.25
N THR A 99 16.66 -30.81 -15.85
CA THR A 99 16.24 -31.16 -17.21
C THR A 99 15.06 -32.14 -17.17
N PRO A 100 13.88 -31.79 -17.72
CA PRO A 100 12.76 -32.73 -17.78
C PRO A 100 13.10 -33.88 -18.73
N LEU A 101 13.00 -35.12 -18.24
CA LEU A 101 13.00 -36.31 -19.07
C LEU A 101 11.82 -36.20 -20.06
N LYS A 102 12.11 -36.32 -21.36
CA LYS A 102 11.16 -36.23 -22.48
C LYS A 102 9.88 -37.02 -22.15
N GLY A 103 8.80 -36.31 -21.81
CA GLY A 103 7.48 -36.94 -21.59
C GLY A 103 6.59 -36.25 -20.56
N ASN A 104 7.16 -35.60 -19.55
CA ASN A 104 6.36 -34.87 -18.56
C ASN A 104 6.31 -33.37 -18.87
N LYS A 105 5.09 -32.81 -18.83
CA LYS A 105 4.73 -31.40 -19.11
C LYS A 105 5.89 -30.44 -18.84
N ASN A 106 6.34 -29.73 -19.88
CA ASN A 106 7.38 -28.70 -19.84
C ASN A 106 7.27 -27.84 -18.56
N VAL A 107 8.05 -28.17 -17.52
CA VAL A 107 8.30 -27.25 -16.42
C VAL A 107 9.10 -26.13 -17.06
N SER A 108 8.44 -25.02 -17.36
CA SER A 108 9.13 -23.86 -17.93
C SER A 108 10.32 -23.53 -17.03
N LEU A 109 11.52 -23.46 -17.61
CA LEU A 109 12.75 -23.09 -16.90
C LEU A 109 12.60 -21.77 -16.13
N ASP A 110 11.67 -20.91 -16.55
CA ASP A 110 11.35 -19.67 -15.84
C ASP A 110 10.66 -19.89 -14.49
N LYS A 111 9.97 -21.01 -14.27
CA LYS A 111 9.42 -21.38 -12.94
C LYS A 111 10.51 -21.74 -11.94
N LEU A 112 11.70 -22.11 -12.42
CA LEU A 112 12.84 -22.49 -11.57
C LEU A 112 13.69 -21.28 -11.14
N LYS A 113 13.53 -20.13 -11.81
CA LYS A 113 14.30 -18.92 -11.50
C LYS A 113 13.75 -18.24 -10.25
N ILE A 114 14.59 -18.10 -9.23
CA ILE A 114 14.27 -17.40 -7.99
C ILE A 114 13.77 -15.98 -8.27
N THR A 115 14.43 -15.25 -9.19
CA THR A 115 14.01 -13.90 -9.59
C THR A 115 12.58 -13.88 -10.14
N LYS A 116 12.16 -14.90 -10.89
CA LYS A 116 10.78 -14.99 -11.41
C LYS A 116 9.77 -15.25 -10.29
N LYS A 117 10.10 -16.08 -9.29
CA LYS A 117 9.26 -16.26 -8.09
C LYS A 117 9.12 -14.95 -7.31
N ILE A 118 10.21 -14.19 -7.17
CA ILE A 118 10.18 -12.85 -6.56
C ILE A 118 9.29 -11.88 -7.37
N ASP A 119 9.45 -11.85 -8.70
CA ASP A 119 8.64 -11.01 -9.58
C ASP A 119 7.14 -11.39 -9.53
N ILE A 120 6.81 -12.66 -9.30
CA ILE A 120 5.42 -13.10 -9.07
C ILE A 120 4.92 -12.54 -7.74
N ALA A 121 5.65 -12.74 -6.65
CA ALA A 121 5.26 -12.24 -5.32
C ALA A 121 5.04 -10.72 -5.32
N ILE A 122 5.94 -9.95 -5.94
CA ILE A 122 5.80 -8.50 -6.07
C ILE A 122 4.60 -8.12 -6.92
N ARG A 123 4.31 -8.84 -8.02
CA ARG A 123 3.11 -8.58 -8.84
C ARG A 123 1.82 -8.90 -8.09
N CYS A 124 1.78 -9.98 -7.32
CA CYS A 124 0.66 -10.29 -6.44
C CYS A 124 0.42 -9.14 -5.46
N PHE A 125 1.48 -8.66 -4.80
CA PHE A 125 1.33 -7.55 -3.87
C PHE A 125 0.96 -6.23 -4.56
N LYS A 126 1.50 -5.94 -5.75
CA LYS A 126 1.11 -4.78 -6.55
C LYS A 126 -0.38 -4.81 -6.90
N SER A 127 -0.93 -5.98 -7.22
CA SER A 127 -2.38 -6.13 -7.44
C SER A 127 -3.20 -5.83 -6.19
N VAL A 128 -2.69 -6.12 -4.98
CA VAL A 128 -3.35 -5.76 -3.72
C VAL A 128 -3.35 -4.25 -3.51
N ILE A 129 -2.23 -3.58 -3.83
CA ILE A 129 -2.12 -2.12 -3.78
C ILE A 129 -3.08 -1.48 -4.78
N ASP A 130 -3.13 -1.96 -6.03
CA ASP A 130 -3.96 -1.37 -7.10
C ASP A 130 -5.47 -1.59 -6.88
N GLN A 131 -5.85 -2.59 -6.08
CA GLN A 131 -7.24 -2.89 -5.70
C GLN A 131 -7.59 -2.39 -4.31
N ASN A 132 -6.72 -1.59 -3.71
CA ASN A 132 -7.04 -0.93 -2.46
C ASN A 132 -8.07 0.18 -2.73
N HIS A 133 -9.11 0.21 -1.88
CA HIS A 133 -10.28 1.09 -2.03
C HIS A 133 -10.66 1.67 -0.66
N GLY A 134 -9.69 2.31 -0.02
CA GLY A 134 -9.88 3.07 1.20
C GLY A 134 -8.71 3.00 2.15
N ILE A 135 -8.94 3.55 3.33
CA ILE A 135 -7.95 3.71 4.40
C ILE A 135 -8.43 3.11 5.72
N LYS A 136 -9.46 2.25 5.69
CA LYS A 136 -9.93 1.52 6.86
C LYS A 136 -8.86 0.57 7.39
N GLU A 137 -8.98 0.11 8.63
CA GLU A 137 -8.01 -0.79 9.26
C GLU A 137 -7.69 -1.98 8.33
N THR A 138 -8.72 -2.64 7.80
CA THR A 138 -8.54 -3.78 6.89
C THR A 138 -7.80 -3.44 5.59
N ASN A 139 -7.91 -2.21 5.09
CA ASN A 139 -7.17 -1.71 3.93
C ASN A 139 -5.71 -1.43 4.31
N LEU A 140 -5.50 -0.74 5.43
CA LEU A 140 -4.17 -0.38 5.93
C LEU A 140 -3.34 -1.62 6.27
N LEU A 141 -3.93 -2.62 6.93
CA LEU A 141 -3.22 -3.86 7.26
C LEU A 141 -2.76 -4.61 6.02
N LYS A 142 -3.58 -4.64 4.95
CA LYS A 142 -3.19 -5.24 3.66
C LYS A 142 -2.01 -4.53 3.01
N LEU A 143 -1.80 -3.24 3.29
CA LEU A 143 -0.69 -2.45 2.75
C LEU A 143 0.56 -2.52 3.64
N LEU A 144 0.40 -2.44 4.96
CA LEU A 144 1.50 -2.24 5.91
C LEU A 144 2.15 -3.56 6.36
N LEU A 145 1.37 -4.62 6.61
CA LEU A 145 1.93 -5.91 7.04
C LEU A 145 2.88 -6.52 6.00
N PRO A 146 2.57 -6.52 4.68
CA PRO A 146 3.45 -7.12 3.69
C PRO A 146 4.78 -6.39 3.49
N ILE A 147 4.89 -5.11 3.88
CA ILE A 147 6.18 -4.40 3.89
C ILE A 147 6.94 -4.56 5.21
N GLY A 148 6.38 -5.32 6.16
CA GLY A 148 7.01 -5.73 7.40
C GLY A 148 6.78 -4.79 8.57
N ILE A 149 5.77 -3.92 8.54
CA ILE A 149 5.31 -3.19 9.71
C ILE A 149 4.40 -4.13 10.51
N ASP A 150 4.72 -4.36 11.78
CA ASP A 150 3.95 -5.29 12.61
C ASP A 150 2.67 -4.65 13.16
N SER A 151 1.67 -5.45 13.55
CA SER A 151 0.43 -4.94 14.15
C SER A 151 0.71 -4.16 15.43
N ASP A 152 1.71 -4.58 16.19
CA ASP A 152 2.09 -3.97 17.46
C ASP A 152 2.82 -2.63 17.28
N GLU A 153 3.30 -2.35 16.06
CA GLU A 153 3.92 -1.07 15.69
C GLU A 153 2.88 -0.03 15.25
N LEU A 154 1.60 -0.44 15.09
CA LEU A 154 0.51 0.44 14.67
C LEU A 154 -0.22 1.04 15.87
N ASP A 155 -0.39 2.36 15.82
CA ASP A 155 -1.18 3.08 16.83
C ASP A 155 -2.67 2.77 16.65
N GLN A 156 -3.27 2.11 17.65
CA GLN A 156 -4.69 1.72 17.61
C GLN A 156 -5.62 2.93 17.50
N VAL A 157 -5.31 4.04 18.18
CA VAL A 157 -6.14 5.25 18.14
C VAL A 157 -6.16 5.84 16.73
N TRP A 158 -5.02 5.81 16.03
CA TRP A 158 -4.92 6.22 14.64
C TRP A 158 -5.74 5.32 13.72
N LEU A 159 -5.68 3.99 13.88
CA LEU A 159 -6.48 3.05 13.09
C LEU A 159 -7.98 3.30 13.26
N LEU A 160 -8.46 3.44 14.50
CA LEU A 160 -9.86 3.78 14.79
C LEU A 160 -10.26 5.12 14.15
N ASN A 161 -9.40 6.15 14.23
CA ASN A 161 -9.68 7.44 13.61
C ASN A 161 -9.78 7.33 12.08
N MET A 162 -8.98 6.49 11.43
CA MET A 162 -9.06 6.28 9.97
C MET A 162 -10.34 5.54 9.59
N ASP A 163 -10.78 4.56 10.39
CA ASP A 163 -12.05 3.86 10.20
C ASP A 163 -13.24 4.80 10.30
N THR A 164 -13.33 5.60 11.37
CA THR A 164 -14.40 6.59 11.56
C THR A 164 -14.35 7.68 10.51
N PHE A 165 -13.16 8.08 10.07
CA PHE A 165 -13.06 9.05 8.97
C PHE A 165 -13.71 8.49 7.70
N GLY A 166 -13.57 7.18 7.45
CA GLY A 166 -14.06 6.42 6.29
C GLY A 166 -15.54 6.02 6.32
N GLU A 167 -16.30 6.41 7.34
CA GLU A 167 -17.78 6.33 7.40
C GLU A 167 -18.41 7.61 6.87
#